data_AF-A0A6I1JNL4-F1
#
_entry.id   AF-A0A6I1JNL4-F1
#
_cell.length_a   1.000
_cell.length_b   1.000
_cell.length_c   1.000
_cell.angle_alpha   90.00
_cell.angle_beta   90.00
_cell.angle_gamma   90.00
#
_symmetry.space_group_name_H-M   'P 1'
#
loop_
_entity.id
_entity.type
_entity.pdbx_description
1 polymer ?
#
loop_
_entity_poly.entity_id
_entity_poly.type
_entity_poly.pdbx_seq_one_letter_code
_entity_poly.pdbx_strand_id
1 'polypeptide(L)'
;MGGLFSDRLTGSGSQVTGLAARIDVNGALKADPSALVKITATTLESDETRPSFLVAALQNTGRFFKPAGGLGTVTNPFQGSVLSYARSVIVTQTNDAATAQQIAEGQEAVVTQLQARFDSVAAVNIDEEMTLLIQLQTAYGANARVMSAVREMLDMLRQM
;
A
#
# COMPACT_ATOMS: atom_id res chain seq x y z
N MET A 1 3.81 11.35 10.99
CA MET A 1 4.08 12.14 9.77
C MET A 1 2.90 11.95 8.82
N GLY A 2 1.85 12.76 8.97
CA GLY A 2 0.67 12.72 8.11
C GLY A 2 0.88 13.64 6.91
N GLY A 3 1.40 13.10 5.82
CA GLY A 3 1.45 13.82 4.55
C GLY A 3 0.04 14.01 4.01
N LEU A 4 -0.22 15.19 3.42
CA LEU A 4 -1.46 15.43 2.67
C LEU A 4 -1.55 14.37 1.56
N PHE A 5 -2.59 13.53 1.61
CA PHE A 5 -2.88 12.52 0.59
C PHE A 5 -3.08 13.23 -0.75
N SER A 6 -2.03 13.22 -1.57
CA SER A 6 -2.13 13.44 -2.99
C SER A 6 -2.20 12.05 -3.59
N ASP A 7 -3.39 11.64 -4.03
CA ASP A 7 -3.57 10.42 -4.79
C ASP A 7 -2.53 10.37 -5.92
N ARG A 8 -1.61 9.39 -5.86
CA ARG A 8 -0.95 8.66 -6.96
C ARG A 8 0.39 8.05 -6.54
N LEU A 9 0.43 6.72 -6.53
CA LEU A 9 1.62 5.88 -6.36
C LEU A 9 2.22 5.40 -7.71
N THR A 10 1.64 5.78 -8.86
CA THR A 10 1.88 5.15 -10.17
C THR A 10 2.48 6.14 -11.20
N GLY A 11 3.77 6.42 -11.08
CA GLY A 11 4.78 6.62 -12.15
C GLY A 11 4.58 7.45 -13.44
N SER A 12 3.40 8.01 -13.80
CA SER A 12 3.25 8.84 -15.01
C SER A 12 2.03 9.77 -14.98
N GLY A 13 2.25 11.08 -15.12
CA GLY A 13 1.23 12.15 -15.12
C GLY A 13 1.58 13.30 -14.17
N SER A 14 1.14 14.53 -14.46
CA SER A 14 1.49 15.73 -13.66
C SER A 14 0.75 15.75 -12.32
N GLN A 15 1.42 15.34 -11.24
CA GLN A 15 0.97 15.53 -9.87
C GLN A 15 1.24 16.97 -9.44
N VAL A 16 0.21 17.69 -8.97
CA VAL A 16 0.39 19.03 -8.38
C VAL A 16 0.23 18.90 -6.87
N THR A 17 1.35 18.68 -6.18
CA THR A 17 1.40 18.63 -4.72
C THR A 17 0.86 19.93 -4.13
N GLY A 18 -0.14 19.81 -3.24
CA GLY A 18 -0.69 20.95 -2.50
C GLY A 18 -1.77 21.76 -3.21
N LEU A 19 -2.36 21.29 -4.32
CA LEU A 19 -3.49 22.00 -4.95
C LEU A 19 -4.68 22.14 -3.99
N ALA A 20 -5.01 21.10 -3.22
CA ALA A 20 -6.08 21.15 -2.21
C ALA A 20 -5.79 22.20 -1.11
N ALA A 21 -4.52 22.41 -0.74
CA ALA A 21 -4.11 23.44 0.23
C ALA A 21 -4.09 24.86 -0.37
N ARG A 22 -4.22 24.98 -1.69
CA ARG A 22 -4.21 26.26 -2.43
C ARG A 22 -5.61 26.70 -2.86
N ILE A 23 -6.62 25.83 -2.76
CA ILE A 23 -8.01 26.21 -3.00
C ILE A 23 -8.54 26.83 -1.70
N ASP A 24 -8.81 28.13 -1.75
CA ASP A 24 -9.40 28.85 -0.63
C ASP A 24 -10.59 29.71 -1.08
N VAL A 25 -11.51 29.95 -0.15
CA VAL A 25 -12.59 30.92 -0.35
C VAL A 25 -11.99 32.33 -0.27
N ASN A 26 -12.47 33.24 -1.12
CA ASN A 26 -12.06 34.64 -1.10
C ASN A 26 -12.08 35.21 0.34
N GLY A 27 -10.95 35.75 0.81
CA GLY A 27 -10.81 36.27 2.17
C GLY A 27 -11.80 37.38 2.51
N ALA A 28 -12.22 38.19 1.54
CA ALA A 28 -13.26 39.21 1.74
C ALA A 28 -14.63 38.57 2.07
N LEU A 29 -14.92 37.42 1.48
CA LEU A 29 -16.16 36.67 1.73
C LEU A 29 -16.15 35.94 3.06
N LYS A 30 -14.96 35.54 3.54
CA LYS A 30 -14.79 34.99 4.89
C LYS A 30 -14.98 36.05 5.96
N ALA A 31 -14.49 37.27 5.71
CA ALA A 31 -14.61 38.39 6.62
C ALA A 31 -16.05 38.95 6.67
N ASP A 32 -16.76 38.91 5.54
CA ASP A 32 -18.17 39.32 5.45
C ASP A 32 -19.00 38.35 4.59
N PRO A 33 -19.68 37.36 5.22
CA PRO A 33 -20.58 36.44 4.53
C PRO A 33 -21.83 37.10 3.95
N SER A 34 -22.20 38.31 4.40
CA SER A 34 -23.40 39.00 3.90
C SER A 34 -23.27 39.41 2.42
N ALA A 35 -22.03 39.50 1.91
CA ALA A 35 -21.74 39.67 0.49
C ALA A 35 -22.19 38.49 -0.40
N LEU A 36 -22.56 37.33 0.18
CA LEU A 36 -23.25 36.24 -0.54
C LEU A 36 -24.70 36.57 -0.86
N VAL A 37 -25.33 37.48 -0.11
CA VAL A 37 -26.73 37.88 -0.26
C VAL A 37 -26.82 39.26 -0.91
N LYS A 38 -26.07 40.24 -0.41
CA LYS A 38 -26.14 41.64 -0.84
C LYS A 38 -25.37 41.87 -2.14
N ILE A 39 -26.08 41.89 -3.28
CA ILE A 39 -25.50 42.20 -4.60
C ILE A 39 -25.60 43.70 -4.90
N THR A 40 -26.66 44.34 -4.42
CA THR A 40 -26.90 45.79 -4.57
C THR A 40 -27.31 46.39 -3.24
N ALA A 41 -27.28 47.73 -3.14
CA ALA A 41 -27.73 48.45 -1.95
C ALA A 41 -29.23 48.26 -1.63
N THR A 42 -29.99 47.65 -2.55
CA THR A 42 -31.44 47.44 -2.44
C THR A 42 -31.81 45.97 -2.18
N THR A 43 -30.84 45.04 -2.12
CA THR A 43 -31.14 43.63 -1.82
C THR A 43 -31.52 43.50 -0.34
N LEU A 44 -32.69 42.91 -0.07
CA LEU A 44 -33.13 42.62 1.30
C LEU A 44 -32.22 41.57 1.94
N GLU A 45 -31.98 41.68 3.24
CA GLU A 45 -31.10 40.73 3.96
C GLU A 45 -31.67 39.30 3.99
N SER A 46 -32.97 39.13 3.76
CA SER A 46 -33.66 37.83 3.67
C SER A 46 -33.87 37.33 2.24
N ASP A 47 -33.22 37.92 1.24
CA ASP A 47 -33.31 37.45 -0.15
C ASP A 47 -32.48 36.16 -0.36
N GLU A 48 -33.17 35.02 -0.43
CA GLU A 48 -32.54 33.71 -0.59
C GLU A 48 -32.27 33.32 -2.05
N THR A 49 -32.65 34.14 -3.04
CA THR A 49 -32.58 33.76 -4.46
C THR A 49 -31.16 33.40 -4.90
N ARG A 50 -30.15 34.17 -4.48
CA ARG A 50 -28.76 33.91 -4.82
C ARG A 50 -28.13 32.76 -4.00
N PRO A 51 -28.24 32.72 -2.67
CA PRO A 51 -27.75 31.57 -1.89
C PRO A 51 -28.32 30.23 -2.38
N SER A 52 -29.63 30.18 -2.62
CA SER A 52 -30.30 28.97 -3.13
C SER A 52 -29.82 28.61 -4.54
N PHE A 53 -29.64 29.60 -5.42
CA PHE A 53 -29.04 29.38 -6.75
C PHE A 53 -27.62 28.82 -6.66
N LEU A 54 -26.76 29.34 -5.78
CA LEU A 54 -25.38 28.85 -5.62
C LEU A 54 -25.36 27.40 -5.13
N VAL A 55 -26.21 27.05 -4.16
CA VAL A 55 -26.32 25.68 -3.67
C VAL A 55 -26.85 24.75 -4.78
N ALA A 56 -27.90 25.16 -5.50
CA ALA A 56 -28.43 24.40 -6.63
C ALA A 56 -27.39 24.27 -7.77
N ALA A 57 -26.56 25.30 -7.99
CA ALA A 57 -25.48 25.27 -8.97
C ALA A 57 -24.43 24.20 -8.63
N LEU A 58 -24.08 24.06 -7.36
CA LEU A 58 -23.12 23.05 -6.89
C LEU A 58 -23.71 21.64 -6.87
N GLN A 59 -24.99 21.50 -6.50
CA GLN A 59 -25.64 20.21 -6.29
C GLN A 59 -26.23 19.60 -7.56
N ASN A 60 -26.84 20.43 -8.42
CA ASN A 60 -27.72 19.95 -9.49
C ASN A 60 -27.24 20.32 -10.89
N THR A 61 -26.33 21.28 -11.01
CA THR A 61 -25.94 21.73 -12.35
C THR A 61 -24.84 20.86 -12.95
N GLY A 62 -25.16 20.21 -14.06
CA GLY A 62 -24.22 19.41 -14.85
C GLY A 62 -23.07 20.26 -15.41
N ARG A 63 -21.85 19.76 -15.23
CA ARG A 63 -20.60 20.27 -15.80
C ARG A 63 -19.82 19.09 -16.39
N PHE A 64 -19.00 19.38 -17.38
CA PHE A 64 -18.00 18.44 -17.86
C PHE A 64 -16.72 18.61 -17.06
N PHE A 65 -16.21 17.50 -16.53
CA PHE A 65 -14.95 17.48 -15.79
C PHE A 65 -13.87 16.87 -16.68
N LYS A 66 -12.69 17.49 -16.67
CA LYS A 66 -11.53 16.94 -17.37
C LYS A 66 -11.13 15.59 -16.73
N PRO A 67 -10.67 14.61 -17.53
CA PRO A 67 -10.29 13.29 -17.04
C PRO A 67 -9.03 13.30 -16.16
N ALA A 68 -8.40 14.45 -15.95
CA ALA A 68 -7.22 14.61 -15.09
C ALA A 68 -7.46 14.16 -13.63
N GLY A 69 -8.70 14.17 -13.15
CA GLY A 69 -9.05 13.66 -11.82
C GLY A 69 -9.42 12.18 -11.77
N GLY A 70 -9.02 11.37 -12.77
CA GLY A 70 -9.20 9.92 -12.74
C GLY A 70 -10.62 9.42 -13.07
N LEU A 71 -11.54 10.32 -13.41
CA LEU A 71 -12.92 9.99 -13.76
C LEU A 71 -13.23 10.32 -15.23
N GLY A 72 -13.81 9.35 -15.93
CA GLY A 72 -14.10 9.45 -17.36
C GLY A 72 -12.84 9.36 -18.24
N THR A 73 -13.00 9.56 -19.54
CA THR A 73 -11.92 9.53 -20.52
C THR A 73 -11.86 10.85 -21.31
N VAL A 74 -10.80 11.05 -22.10
CA VAL A 74 -10.72 12.22 -23.00
C VAL A 74 -11.86 12.23 -24.02
N THR A 75 -12.30 11.05 -24.46
CA THR A 75 -13.39 10.87 -25.42
C THR A 75 -14.78 10.84 -24.78
N ASN A 76 -14.87 10.52 -23.49
CA ASN A 76 -16.11 10.52 -22.71
C ASN A 76 -15.86 11.09 -21.30
N PRO A 77 -15.79 12.43 -21.17
CA PRO A 77 -15.52 13.08 -19.89
C PRO A 77 -16.66 12.85 -18.91
N PHE A 78 -16.34 12.82 -17.61
CA PHE A 78 -17.37 12.73 -16.58
C PHE A 78 -18.31 13.94 -16.65
N GLN A 79 -19.61 13.67 -16.69
CA GLN A 79 -20.66 14.68 -16.68
C GLN A 79 -21.48 14.54 -15.40
N GLY A 80 -21.57 15.62 -14.63
CA GLY A 80 -22.35 15.63 -13.39
C GLY A 80 -22.24 16.96 -12.66
N SER A 81 -22.84 17.05 -11.47
CA SER A 81 -22.62 18.19 -10.59
C SER A 81 -21.30 18.07 -9.84
N VAL A 82 -20.83 19.18 -9.25
CA VAL A 82 -19.62 19.20 -8.41
C VAL A 82 -19.75 18.20 -7.25
N LEU A 83 -20.94 18.10 -6.65
CA LEU A 83 -21.20 17.14 -5.59
C LEU A 83 -21.10 15.69 -6.07
N SER A 84 -21.69 15.36 -7.23
CA SER A 84 -21.60 14.01 -7.80
C SER A 84 -20.16 13.63 -8.17
N TYR A 85 -19.40 14.58 -8.71
CA TYR A 85 -17.99 14.41 -9.04
C TYR A 85 -17.16 14.14 -7.78
N ALA A 86 -17.30 14.98 -6.74
CA ALA A 86 -16.59 14.81 -5.48
C ALA A 86 -16.88 13.45 -4.83
N ARG A 87 -18.15 13.02 -4.82
CA ARG A 87 -18.53 11.69 -4.32
C ARG A 87 -17.89 10.57 -5.15
N SER A 88 -17.91 10.69 -6.47
CA SER A 88 -17.31 9.68 -7.35
C SER A 88 -15.80 9.58 -7.15
N VAL A 89 -15.10 10.70 -6.95
CA VAL A 89 -13.65 10.70 -6.66
C VAL A 89 -13.37 9.97 -5.35
N ILE A 90 -14.14 10.28 -4.30
CA ILE A 90 -13.99 9.61 -2.98
C ILE A 90 -14.22 8.11 -3.11
N VAL A 91 -15.24 7.68 -3.85
CA VAL A 91 -15.55 6.26 -4.07
C VAL A 91 -14.41 5.57 -4.82
N THR A 92 -13.93 6.15 -5.92
CA THR A 92 -12.80 5.60 -6.69
C THR A 92 -11.57 5.46 -5.81
N GLN A 93 -11.19 6.50 -5.07
CA GLN A 93 -10.05 6.46 -4.16
C GLN A 93 -10.20 5.37 -3.10
N THR A 94 -11.41 5.24 -2.53
CA THR A 94 -11.69 4.24 -1.48
C THR A 94 -11.56 2.82 -2.04
N ASN A 95 -12.03 2.59 -3.27
CA ASN A 95 -11.87 1.30 -3.93
C ASN A 95 -10.40 0.98 -4.22
N ASP A 96 -9.64 1.96 -4.75
CA ASP A 96 -8.21 1.79 -5.04
C ASP A 96 -7.42 1.49 -3.76
N ALA A 97 -7.74 2.19 -2.66
CA ALA A 97 -7.15 1.92 -1.35
C ALA A 97 -7.47 0.52 -0.84
N ALA A 98 -8.73 0.08 -0.96
CA ALA A 98 -9.15 -1.26 -0.56
C ALA A 98 -8.45 -2.35 -1.39
N THR A 99 -8.31 -2.16 -2.70
CA THR A 99 -7.57 -3.09 -3.57
C THR A 99 -6.09 -3.13 -3.22
N ALA A 100 -5.46 -1.98 -2.97
CA ALA A 100 -4.06 -1.93 -2.57
C ALA A 100 -3.82 -2.65 -1.23
N GLN A 101 -4.75 -2.51 -0.27
CA GLN A 101 -4.71 -3.20 1.01
C GLN A 101 -4.82 -4.73 0.83
N GLN A 102 -5.78 -5.19 0.02
CA GLN A 102 -5.92 -6.63 -0.28
C GLN A 102 -4.68 -7.22 -0.95
N ILE A 103 -4.04 -6.47 -1.86
CA ILE A 103 -2.79 -6.89 -2.48
C ILE A 103 -1.68 -6.99 -1.42
N ALA A 104 -1.56 -6.00 -0.53
CA ALA A 104 -0.56 -6.02 0.52
C ALA A 104 -0.73 -7.23 1.48
N GLU A 105 -1.96 -7.50 1.92
CA GLU A 105 -2.30 -8.67 2.75
C GLU A 105 -1.98 -10.00 2.03
N GLY A 106 -2.29 -10.08 0.74
CA GLY A 106 -1.95 -11.23 -0.09
C GLY A 106 -0.44 -11.45 -0.19
N GLN A 107 0.34 -10.39 -0.36
CA GLN A 107 1.81 -10.48 -0.39
C GLN A 107 2.39 -10.87 0.96
N GLU A 108 1.83 -10.37 2.07
CA GLU A 108 2.26 -10.76 3.42
C GLU A 108 2.04 -12.25 3.69
N ALA A 109 0.90 -12.80 3.27
CA ALA A 109 0.63 -14.24 3.36
C ALA A 109 1.63 -15.06 2.55
N VAL A 110 1.96 -14.64 1.32
CA VAL A 110 2.96 -15.29 0.47
C VAL A 110 4.34 -15.26 1.14
N VAL A 111 4.76 -14.11 1.67
CA VAL A 111 6.05 -13.98 2.37
C VAL A 111 6.09 -14.88 3.59
N THR A 112 5.02 -14.93 4.39
CA THR A 112 4.91 -15.82 5.55
C THR A 112 5.05 -17.29 5.16
N GLN A 113 4.40 -17.70 4.08
CA GLN A 113 4.49 -19.08 3.59
C GLN A 113 5.87 -19.42 3.04
N LEU A 114 6.53 -18.47 2.35
CA LEU A 114 7.89 -18.63 1.88
C LEU A 114 8.88 -18.71 3.05
N GLN A 115 8.69 -17.90 4.09
CA GLN A 115 9.50 -17.95 5.30
C GLN A 115 9.34 -19.30 6.00
N ALA A 116 8.11 -19.80 6.18
CA ALA A 116 7.89 -21.12 6.78
C ALA A 116 8.53 -22.26 5.97
N ARG A 117 8.49 -22.18 4.63
CA ARG A 117 9.18 -23.15 3.76
C ARG A 117 10.70 -23.05 3.85
N PHE A 118 11.21 -21.81 3.89
CA PHE A 118 12.63 -21.56 4.08
C PHE A 118 13.10 -22.14 5.41
N ASP A 119 12.40 -21.85 6.50
CA ASP A 119 12.69 -22.37 7.83
C ASP A 119 12.60 -23.91 7.83
N SER A 120 11.63 -24.52 7.17
CA SER A 120 11.54 -26.00 7.10
C SER A 120 12.72 -26.66 6.39
N VAL A 121 13.36 -25.99 5.43
CA VAL A 121 14.49 -26.55 4.64
C VAL A 121 15.83 -26.16 5.26
N ALA A 122 15.93 -24.94 5.78
CA ALA A 122 17.13 -24.39 6.37
C ALA A 122 17.26 -24.72 7.86
N ALA A 123 16.17 -25.13 8.53
CA ALA A 123 16.24 -25.58 9.92
C ALA A 123 17.05 -26.85 9.99
N VAL A 124 18.19 -26.73 10.66
CA VAL A 124 19.02 -27.85 11.06
C VAL A 124 18.37 -28.47 12.29
N ASN A 125 17.93 -29.73 12.17
CA ASN A 125 17.46 -30.48 13.33
C ASN A 125 18.69 -30.92 14.15
N ILE A 126 18.91 -30.27 15.28
CA ILE A 126 20.06 -30.54 16.18
C ILE A 126 20.10 -32.01 16.59
N ASP A 127 18.96 -32.68 16.74
CA ASP A 127 18.91 -34.09 17.10
C ASP A 127 19.33 -35.00 15.94
N GLU A 128 19.01 -34.63 14.70
CA GLU A 128 19.50 -35.34 13.50
C GLU A 128 21.00 -35.10 13.29
N GLU A 129 21.48 -33.87 13.39
CA GLU A 129 22.91 -33.57 13.32
C GLU A 129 23.67 -34.24 14.46
N MET A 130 23.13 -34.27 15.67
CA MET A 130 23.75 -34.95 16.81
C MET A 130 23.78 -36.46 16.61
N THR A 131 22.72 -37.06 16.06
CA THR A 131 22.71 -38.49 15.71
C THR A 131 23.73 -38.78 14.61
N LEU A 132 23.84 -37.91 13.60
CA LEU A 132 24.83 -38.01 12.54
C LEU A 132 26.25 -37.88 13.10
N LEU A 133 26.49 -36.93 14.01
CA LEU A 133 27.77 -36.75 14.70
C LEU A 133 28.15 -37.97 15.55
N ILE A 134 27.20 -38.55 16.29
CA ILE A 134 27.42 -39.78 17.07
C ILE A 134 27.73 -40.96 16.13
N GLN A 135 27.01 -41.08 15.00
CA GLN A 135 27.32 -42.09 13.99
C GLN A 135 28.73 -41.90 13.42
N LEU A 136 29.11 -40.67 13.06
CA LEU A 136 30.44 -40.34 12.56
C LEU A 136 31.52 -40.71 13.59
N GLN A 137 31.30 -40.34 14.86
CA GLN A 137 32.24 -40.62 15.95
C GLN A 137 32.39 -42.12 16.20
N THR A 138 31.28 -42.87 16.15
CA THR A 138 31.27 -44.32 16.31
C THR A 138 31.97 -45.02 15.14
N ALA A 139 31.69 -44.61 13.91
CA ALA A 139 32.34 -45.13 12.71
C ALA A 139 33.85 -44.83 12.73
N TYR A 140 34.25 -43.63 13.15
CA TYR A 140 35.67 -43.27 13.28
C TYR A 140 36.38 -44.10 14.35
N GLY A 141 35.74 -44.30 15.51
CA GLY A 141 36.26 -45.17 16.57
C GLY A 141 36.38 -46.63 16.14
N ALA A 142 35.41 -47.14 15.36
CA ALA A 142 35.48 -48.48 14.77
C ALA A 142 36.62 -48.59 13.76
N ASN A 143 36.76 -47.62 12.84
CA ASN A 143 37.84 -47.57 11.86
C ASN A 143 39.22 -47.50 12.54
N ALA A 144 39.35 -46.75 13.64
CA ALA A 144 40.59 -46.71 14.42
C ALA A 144 40.96 -48.08 15.01
N ARG A 145 39.99 -48.83 15.54
CA ARG A 145 40.23 -50.20 16.03
C ARG A 145 40.63 -51.16 14.91
N VAL A 146 39.99 -51.06 13.74
CA VAL A 146 40.37 -51.85 12.56
C VAL A 146 41.81 -51.55 12.17
N MET A 147 42.20 -50.26 12.13
CA MET A 147 43.58 -49.86 11.84
C MET A 147 44.57 -50.37 12.89
N SER A 148 44.21 -50.35 14.18
CA SER A 148 45.05 -50.93 15.24
C SER A 148 45.23 -52.44 15.07
N ALA A 149 44.14 -53.18 14.79
CA ALA A 149 44.23 -54.63 14.55
C ALA A 149 45.07 -54.96 13.32
N VAL A 150 44.94 -54.17 12.24
CA VAL A 150 45.81 -54.30 11.05
C VAL A 150 47.27 -54.03 11.40
N ARG A 151 47.55 -53.02 12.23
CA ARG A 151 48.90 -52.70 12.69
C ARG A 151 49.50 -53.84 13.51
N GLU A 152 48.75 -54.40 14.46
CA GLU A 152 49.17 -55.55 15.26
C GLU A 152 49.48 -56.78 14.40
N MET A 153 48.65 -57.04 13.37
CA MET A 153 48.92 -58.13 12.42
C MET A 153 50.18 -57.88 11.58
N LEU A 154 50.42 -56.63 11.14
CA LEU A 154 51.65 -56.27 10.43
C LEU A 154 52.89 -56.39 11.32
N ASP A 155 52.80 -56.01 12.59
CA ASP A 155 53.91 -56.11 13.54
C ASP A 155 54.24 -57.58 13.85
N MET A 156 53.24 -58.45 14.02
CA MET A 156 53.46 -59.90 14.15
C MET A 156 54.15 -60.50 12.91
N LEU A 157 53.74 -60.12 11.70
CA LEU A 157 54.39 -60.57 10.46
C LEU A 157 55.84 -60.12 10.33
N ARG A 158 56.24 -59.01 10.96
CA ARG A 158 57.63 -58.53 10.95
C ARG A 158 58.52 -59.15 12.03
N GLN A 159 57.92 -59.77 13.06
CA GLN A 159 58.64 -60.40 14.16
C GLN A 159 58.80 -61.93 14.01
N MET A 160 58.14 -62.53 13.03
CA MET A 160 58.50 -63.86 12.51
C MET A 160 59.53 -63.72 11.39
#